data_AF-A0A843T446-F1
#
_entry.id   AF-A0A843T446-F1
#
_cell.length_a   1.000
_cell.length_b   1.000
_cell.length_c   1.000
_cell.angle_alpha   90.00
_cell.angle_beta   90.00
_cell.angle_gamma   90.00
#
_symmetry.space_group_name_H-M   'P 1'
#
loop_
_entity.id
_entity.type
_entity.pdbx_description
1 polymer ?
#
loop_
_entity_poly.entity_id
_entity_poly.type
_entity_poly.pdbx_seq_one_letter_code
_entity_poly.pdbx_strand_id
1 'polypeptide(L)'
;AVICLGCLIRGATPHFEYISSAVAHGLTSAAADTGVPMTFGVLTTNAVEEALERAADGPANKGWEAATAAIEMAGIATALQSLDERSS
;
A
#
# COMPACT_ATOMS: atom_id res chain seq x y z
N ALA A 1 -9.76 -6.75 -1.29
CA ALA A 1 -8.58 -5.92 -0.98
C ALA A 1 -8.25 -5.04 -2.19
N VAL A 2 -7.56 -3.91 -1.97
CA VAL A 2 -7.11 -2.97 -2.99
C VAL A 2 -5.60 -2.86 -2.92
N ILE A 3 -4.91 -2.85 -4.07
CA ILE A 3 -3.47 -2.62 -4.15
C ILE A 3 -3.26 -1.20 -4.66
N CYS A 4 -2.69 -0.32 -3.84
CA CYS A 4 -2.44 1.05 -4.22
C CYS A 4 -1.00 1.22 -4.69
N LEU A 5 -0.81 1.32 -6.01
CA LEU A 5 0.50 1.50 -6.63
C LEU A 5 0.73 2.95 -7.05
N GLY A 6 1.96 3.42 -6.89
CA GLY A 6 2.36 4.76 -7.31
C GLY A 6 3.85 5.01 -7.08
N CYS A 7 4.33 6.16 -7.56
CA CYS A 7 5.71 6.58 -7.35
C CYS A 7 5.78 8.09 -7.16
N LEU A 8 6.37 8.51 -6.05
CA LEU A 8 6.71 9.88 -5.71
C LEU A 8 8.22 9.97 -5.63
N ILE A 9 8.79 10.90 -6.40
CA ILE A 9 10.22 11.18 -6.42
C ILE A 9 10.43 12.60 -5.94
N ARG A 10 11.34 12.78 -4.98
CA ARG A 10 11.64 14.07 -4.38
C ARG A 10 12.10 15.09 -5.43
N GLY A 11 11.43 16.24 -5.45
CA GLY A 11 11.84 17.42 -6.21
C GLY A 11 12.57 18.44 -5.34
N ALA A 12 12.66 19.68 -5.82
CA ALA A 12 13.34 20.78 -5.11
C ALA A 12 12.53 21.42 -3.98
N THR A 13 11.24 21.09 -3.86
CA THR A 13 10.32 21.74 -2.91
C THR A 13 9.75 20.73 -1.90
N PRO A 14 9.22 21.19 -0.76
CA PRO A 14 8.57 20.34 0.24
C PRO A 14 7.29 19.61 -0.24
N HIS A 15 6.92 19.75 -1.52
CA HIS A 15 5.71 19.15 -2.08
C HIS A 15 5.70 17.62 -1.95
N PHE A 16 6.89 17.02 -1.99
CA PHE A 16 7.06 15.58 -1.80
C PHE A 16 6.52 15.11 -0.44
N GLU A 17 6.87 15.80 0.66
CA GLU A 17 6.42 15.47 2.01
C GLU A 17 4.91 15.60 2.14
N TYR A 18 4.33 16.68 1.60
CA TYR A 18 2.89 16.91 1.68
C TYR A 18 2.11 15.85 0.91
N ILE A 19 2.52 15.49 -0.31
CA ILE A 19 1.83 14.46 -1.09
C ILE A 19 2.04 13.08 -0.47
N SER A 20 3.28 12.69 -0.13
CA SER A 20 3.56 11.36 0.41
C SER A 20 2.83 11.12 1.73
N SER A 21 2.77 12.12 2.62
CA SER A 21 2.00 12.04 3.86
C SER A 21 0.49 11.97 3.59
N ALA A 22 -0.04 12.80 2.69
CA ALA A 22 -1.46 12.80 2.35
C ALA A 22 -1.91 11.45 1.76
N VAL A 23 -1.09 10.84 0.91
CA VAL A 23 -1.36 9.52 0.32
C VAL A 23 -1.36 8.44 1.41
N ALA A 24 -0.34 8.40 2.28
CA ALA A 24 -0.26 7.41 3.35
C ALA A 24 -1.45 7.48 4.33
N HIS A 25 -1.81 8.69 4.76
CA HIS A 25 -2.95 8.89 5.65
C HIS A 25 -4.29 8.63 4.95
N GLY A 26 -4.43 9.07 3.68
CA GLY A 26 -5.65 8.86 2.90
C GLY A 26 -5.96 7.38 2.68
N LEU A 27 -4.95 6.57 2.34
CA LEU A 27 -5.11 5.11 2.22
C LEU A 27 -5.50 4.47 3.54
N THR A 28 -4.86 4.88 4.64
CA THR A 28 -5.17 4.34 5.98
C THR A 28 -6.61 4.66 6.37
N SER A 29 -7.06 5.91 6.18
CA SER A 29 -8.44 6.32 6.46
C SER A 29 -9.43 5.55 5.58
N ALA A 30 -9.17 5.48 4.27
CA ALA A 30 -10.07 4.79 3.34
C ALA A 30 -10.21 3.29 3.66
N ALA A 31 -9.12 2.63 4.06
CA ALA A 31 -9.16 1.23 4.50
C ALA A 31 -10.01 1.07 5.77
N ALA A 32 -9.86 1.97 6.74
CA ALA A 32 -10.66 1.96 7.96
C ALA A 32 -12.15 2.23 7.71
N ASP A 33 -12.46 3.23 6.88
CA ASP A 33 -13.83 3.67 6.59
C ASP A 33 -14.62 2.61 5.80
N THR A 34 -13.95 1.88 4.91
CA THR A 34 -14.60 0.88 4.05
C THR A 34 -14.54 -0.53 4.62
N GLY A 35 -13.66 -0.80 5.59
CA GLY A 35 -13.33 -2.16 6.04
C GLY A 35 -12.64 -3.01 4.97
N VAL A 36 -12.30 -2.46 3.80
CA VAL A 36 -11.61 -3.17 2.73
C VAL A 36 -10.10 -2.99 2.93
N PRO A 37 -9.31 -4.07 3.06
CA PRO A 37 -7.86 -3.94 3.19
C PRO A 37 -7.24 -3.25 1.97
N MET A 38 -6.42 -2.22 2.20
CA MET A 38 -5.69 -1.49 1.16
C MET A 38 -4.19 -1.53 1.46
N THR A 39 -3.36 -2.00 0.52
CA THR A 39 -1.91 -2.09 0.72
C THR A 39 -1.16 -0.89 0.13
N PHE A 40 -0.07 -0.50 0.79
CA PHE A 40 0.74 0.65 0.42
C PHE A 40 1.91 0.24 -0.50
N GLY A 41 1.67 0.24 -1.80
CA GLY A 41 2.68 0.02 -2.85
C GLY A 41 3.13 1.32 -3.53
N VAL A 42 3.06 2.45 -2.82
CA VAL A 42 3.48 3.76 -3.32
C VAL A 42 4.94 4.01 -2.95
N LEU A 43 5.82 4.10 -3.94
CA LEU A 43 7.23 4.41 -3.71
C LEU A 43 7.40 5.87 -3.33
N THR A 44 8.19 6.14 -2.28
CA THR A 44 8.55 7.49 -1.84
C THR A 44 10.07 7.59 -1.79
N THR A 45 10.67 8.11 -2.86
CA THR A 45 12.12 7.99 -3.13
C THR A 45 12.78 9.35 -3.36
N ASN A 46 14.09 9.43 -3.17
CA ASN A 46 14.84 10.67 -3.39
C ASN A 46 15.33 10.82 -4.84
N ALA A 47 15.47 9.72 -5.56
CA ALA A 47 15.98 9.68 -6.92
C ALA A 47 15.30 8.60 -7.77
N VAL A 48 15.41 8.72 -9.09
CA VAL A 48 14.80 7.78 -10.04
C VAL A 48 15.39 6.38 -9.90
N GLU A 49 16.69 6.29 -9.62
CA GLU A 49 17.43 5.04 -9.49
C GLU A 49 16.89 4.20 -8.31
N GLU A 50 16.59 4.85 -7.18
CA GLU A 50 15.95 4.19 -6.03
C GLU A 50 14.57 3.64 -6.40
N ALA A 51 13.78 4.40 -7.17
CA ALA A 51 12.45 3.97 -7.61
C ALA A 51 12.54 2.76 -8.55
N LEU A 52 13.51 2.77 -9.48
CA LEU A 52 13.75 1.67 -10.40
C LEU A 52 14.21 0.41 -9.68
N GLU A 53 15.09 0.52 -8.69
CA GLU A 53 15.52 -0.64 -7.87
C GLU A 53 14.33 -1.30 -7.15
N ARG A 54 13.37 -0.50 -6.67
CA ARG A 54 12.17 -1.01 -5.97
C ARG A 54 11.04 -1.43 -6.91
N ALA A 55 11.14 -1.14 -8.20
CA ALA A 55 10.20 -1.57 -9.23
C ALA A 55 10.76 -2.71 -10.12
N ALA A 56 12.06 -3.00 -10.03
CA ALA A 56 12.71 -4.05 -10.78
C ALA A 56 12.20 -5.43 -10.37
N ASP A 57 12.34 -6.41 -11.27
CA ASP A 57 12.02 -7.80 -10.97
C ASP A 57 12.92 -8.33 -9.84
N GLY A 58 12.32 -9.11 -8.94
CA GLY A 58 13.02 -9.75 -7.83
C GLY A 58 12.39 -9.47 -6.46
N PRO A 59 13.05 -9.92 -5.38
CA PRO A 59 12.49 -9.89 -4.03
C PRO A 59 12.34 -8.49 -3.45
N ALA A 60 13.01 -7.48 -4.02
CA ALA A 60 12.91 -6.09 -3.60
C ALA A 60 11.77 -5.32 -4.27
N ASN A 61 11.00 -5.97 -5.16
CA ASN A 61 9.90 -5.35 -5.87
C ASN A 61 8.75 -5.01 -4.91
N LYS A 62 8.53 -3.72 -4.65
CA LYS A 62 7.49 -3.27 -3.75
C LYS A 62 6.07 -3.46 -4.28
N GLY A 63 5.90 -3.53 -5.60
CA GLY A 63 4.63 -3.88 -6.21
C GLY A 63 4.25 -5.34 -5.93
N TRP A 64 5.23 -6.25 -6.06
CA TRP A 64 5.05 -7.66 -5.69
C TRP A 64 4.72 -7.81 -4.21
N GLU A 65 5.50 -7.18 -3.32
CA GLU A 65 5.27 -7.20 -1.87
C GLU A 65 3.87 -6.69 -1.51
N ALA A 66 3.44 -5.56 -2.11
CA ALA A 66 2.12 -4.99 -1.88
C ALA A 66 0.99 -5.90 -2.39
N ALA A 67 1.19 -6.60 -3.51
CA ALA A 67 0.24 -7.57 -4.05
C ALA A 67 0.13 -8.82 -3.17
N THR A 68 1.25 -9.38 -2.73
CA THR A 68 1.27 -10.52 -1.79
C THR A 68 0.55 -10.17 -0.50
N ALA A 69 0.88 -9.03 0.11
CA ALA A 69 0.21 -8.56 1.32
C ALA A 69 -1.31 -8.37 1.11
N ALA A 70 -1.75 -7.89 -0.05
CA ALA A 70 -3.17 -7.70 -0.32
C ALA A 70 -3.94 -9.03 -0.40
N ILE A 71 -3.33 -10.07 -0.98
CA ILE A 71 -3.90 -11.42 -1.04
C ILE A 71 -4.02 -12.00 0.37
N GLU A 72 -2.96 -11.90 1.17
CA GLU A 72 -2.97 -12.39 2.57
C GLU A 72 -4.03 -11.67 3.40
N MET A 73 -4.08 -10.34 3.31
CA MET A 73 -5.08 -9.53 4.03
C MET A 73 -6.51 -9.82 3.58
N ALA A 74 -6.75 -10.11 2.30
CA ALA A 74 -8.06 -10.54 1.83
C ALA A 74 -8.48 -11.89 2.45
N GLY A 75 -7.53 -12.83 2.55
CA GLY A 75 -7.75 -14.11 3.22
C GLY A 75 -8.08 -13.95 4.70
N ILE A 76 -7.30 -13.12 5.41
CA ILE A 76 -7.53 -12.83 6.83
C ILE A 76 -8.88 -12.15 7.05
N ALA A 77 -9.23 -11.15 6.24
CA ALA A 77 -10.51 -10.46 6.34
C ALA A 77 -11.69 -11.42 6.16
N THR A 78 -11.62 -12.31 5.16
CA THR A 78 -12.64 -13.33 4.93
C THR A 78 -12.74 -14.30 6.11
N ALA A 79 -11.61 -14.74 6.66
CA ALA A 79 -11.58 -15.62 7.81
C ALA A 79 -12.21 -14.97 9.05
N LEU A 80 -11.89 -13.71 9.33
CA LEU A 80 -12.47 -12.97 10.45
C LEU A 80 -13.98 -12.80 10.31
N GLN A 81 -14.48 -12.46 9.12
CA GLN A 81 -15.92 -12.37 8.85
C GLN A 81 -16.63 -13.69 9.15
N SER A 82 -16.05 -14.83 8.71
CA SER A 82 -16.63 -16.15 8.97
C SER A 82 -16.67 -16.55 10.45
N LEU A 83 -15.78 -15.99 11.28
CA LEU A 83 -15.76 -16.24 12.73
C LEU A 83 -16.80 -15.40 13.48
N ASP A 84 -17.03 -14.17 13.01
CA ASP A 84 -18.06 -13.28 13.55
C ASP A 84 -19.46 -13.86 13.31
N GLU A 85 -19.71 -14.38 12.10
CA GLU A 85 -20.96 -15.06 11.74
C GLU A 85 -21.24 -16.34 12.54
N ARG A 86 -20.19 -17.03 13.04
CA ARG A 86 -20.33 -18.25 13.85
C ARG A 86 -20.49 -17.98 15.35
N SER A 87 -20.18 -16.76 15.78
CA SER A 87 -20.25 -16.32 17.18
C SER A 87 -21.54 -15.56 17.49
N SER A 88 -22.30 -15.20 16.45
CA SER A 88 -23.66 -14.64 16.50
C SER A 88 -24.72 -15.73 16.38
#